data_AF-A0A957SPB8-F1
#
_entry.id   AF-A0A957SPB8-F1
#
_cell.length_a   1.000
_cell.length_b   1.000
_cell.length_c   1.000
_cell.angle_alpha   90.00
_cell.angle_beta   90.00
_cell.angle_gamma   90.00
#
_symmetry.space_group_name_H-M   'P 1'
#
loop_
_entity.id
_entity.type
_entity.pdbx_description
1 polymer ?
#
loop_
_entity_poly.entity_id
_entity_poly.type
_entity_poly.pdbx_seq_one_letter_code
_entity_poly.pdbx_strand_id
1 'polypeptide(L)'
;MSRLLSHIRRPYALLGIILFGLVFTACQSTPPAADEPTATVAPVATDPPAPTDTPSADSNAAASTQEDTNAEAAQAVSLMAMLQRAEGLEDFVSYAESSGLAEKLQDDALYTLFVTPNAAFDSLPEQVRNDADLMAQIMDEHLVEGAFLIQELIEAGGTPNVAGTDIVVMRGGTGGTVNGSNILGADFAGTNGVIHVLDTLLLPPAQQAEIMALYPSVAGEVTYVMQGNIHIEQGETSPVAYNSTPPTSGPHYPNIVAWQVYEEPFAYEQLIHNLEDSGVLIYYQCAEPCPALFQQLSDFAQPYIDAGRHVAVVPNDPSWTTAAGVHPHADMGAPIAVVAWQKLLKLDEFDGDKMAQFIEAYEGIDHHVK
;
A
#
# COMPACT_ATOMS: atom_id res chain seq x y z
N MET A 1 38.28 19.59 53.56
CA MET A 1 38.08 19.44 55.01
C MET A 1 36.65 18.97 55.25
N SER A 2 36.47 17.94 56.10
CA SER A 2 35.22 17.28 56.57
C SER A 2 34.30 16.63 55.50
N ARG A 3 34.22 15.31 55.32
CA ARG A 3 33.75 14.18 56.19
C ARG A 3 32.41 14.46 56.90
N LEU A 4 31.36 13.68 56.62
CA LEU A 4 30.99 12.50 57.42
C LEU A 4 29.84 11.67 56.79
N LEU A 5 29.90 10.36 57.04
CA LEU A 5 28.99 9.27 56.65
C LEU A 5 27.81 9.10 57.62
N SER A 6 26.71 8.48 57.16
CA SER A 6 26.02 7.28 57.75
C SER A 6 24.59 7.19 57.18
N HIS A 7 24.20 6.15 56.42
CA HIS A 7 23.68 4.83 56.84
C HIS A 7 22.51 4.88 57.83
N ILE A 8 21.32 4.39 57.42
CA ILE A 8 20.40 3.58 58.24
C ILE A 8 19.46 2.76 57.32
N ARG A 9 19.20 1.53 57.78
CA ARG A 9 18.53 0.39 57.13
C ARG A 9 16.99 0.45 57.25
N ARG A 10 16.33 -0.32 56.36
CA ARG A 10 14.91 -0.75 56.36
C ARG A 10 14.42 -1.30 57.71
N PRO A 11 13.10 -1.38 57.94
CA PRO A 11 12.50 -2.73 57.95
C PRO A 11 11.07 -2.83 57.35
N TYR A 12 10.76 -4.07 56.94
CA TYR A 12 9.43 -4.59 56.61
C TYR A 12 8.53 -4.69 57.85
N ALA A 13 7.21 -4.54 57.68
CA ALA A 13 6.20 -5.00 58.64
C ALA A 13 5.01 -5.65 57.91
N LEU A 14 4.80 -6.92 58.25
CA LEU A 14 3.60 -7.74 58.03
C LEU A 14 2.63 -7.57 59.22
N LEU A 15 1.33 -7.80 58.98
CA LEU A 15 0.13 -8.00 59.86
C LEU A 15 -0.94 -6.93 59.62
N GLY A 16 -2.23 -7.21 59.45
CA GLY A 16 -2.99 -8.44 59.66
C GLY A 16 -4.47 -8.23 59.27
N ILE A 17 -5.17 -9.35 59.19
CA ILE A 17 -6.54 -9.59 58.69
C ILE A 17 -7.62 -8.91 59.55
N ILE A 18 -8.64 -8.31 58.93
CA ILE A 18 -10.02 -8.31 59.45
C ILE A 18 -10.99 -8.66 58.32
N LEU A 19 -11.67 -9.78 58.55
CA LEU A 19 -12.78 -10.37 57.81
C LEU A 19 -14.09 -9.65 58.21
N PHE A 20 -14.84 -9.12 57.26
CA PHE A 20 -16.28 -8.90 57.45
C PHE A 20 -17.01 -9.32 56.18
N GLY A 21 -17.79 -10.39 56.32
CA GLY A 21 -18.57 -10.97 55.23
C GLY A 21 -19.77 -10.10 54.88
N LEU A 22 -20.04 -10.02 53.59
CA LEU A 22 -21.35 -9.70 53.05
C LEU A 22 -21.61 -10.65 51.89
N VAL A 23 -22.56 -11.54 52.12
CA VAL A 23 -23.10 -12.49 51.16
C VAL A 23 -24.03 -11.71 50.23
N PHE A 24 -23.75 -11.70 48.93
CA PHE A 24 -24.76 -11.47 47.90
C PHE A 24 -24.72 -12.62 46.90
N THR A 25 -25.86 -13.28 46.77
CA THR A 25 -26.15 -14.42 45.91
C THR A 25 -26.77 -13.93 44.59
N ALA A 26 -26.36 -14.57 43.49
CA ALA A 26 -26.98 -14.62 42.15
C ALA A 26 -26.96 -13.31 41.33
N CYS A 27 -26.77 -13.27 40.00
CA CYS A 27 -26.99 -14.25 38.94
C CYS A 27 -25.87 -14.22 37.90
N GLN A 28 -25.59 -15.39 37.31
CA GLN A 28 -24.81 -15.56 36.08
C GLN A 28 -25.65 -15.15 34.86
N SER A 29 -25.04 -14.49 33.88
CA SER A 29 -25.50 -14.50 32.49
C SER A 29 -24.29 -14.37 31.57
N THR A 30 -23.74 -15.53 31.19
CA THR A 30 -22.76 -15.70 30.12
C THR A 30 -23.46 -15.50 28.77
N PRO A 31 -22.89 -14.75 27.81
CA PRO A 31 -23.44 -14.62 26.46
C PRO A 31 -23.25 -15.92 25.65
N PRO A 32 -24.16 -16.24 24.70
CA PRO A 32 -24.11 -17.49 23.95
C PRO A 32 -23.03 -17.45 22.86
N ALA A 33 -22.27 -18.54 22.77
CA ALA A 33 -21.39 -18.83 21.65
C ALA A 33 -22.21 -19.20 20.40
N ALA A 34 -21.73 -18.76 19.24
CA ALA A 34 -22.33 -19.03 17.93
C ALA A 34 -22.24 -20.52 17.57
N ASP A 35 -23.32 -21.03 16.96
CA ASP A 35 -23.48 -22.37 16.42
C ASP A 35 -22.53 -22.62 15.23
N GLU A 36 -21.66 -23.62 15.34
CA GLU A 36 -21.14 -24.38 14.20
C GLU A 36 -21.85 -25.73 14.10
N PRO A 37 -22.30 -26.19 12.93
CA PRO A 37 -22.86 -27.53 12.79
C PRO A 37 -21.75 -28.56 12.56
N THR A 38 -21.50 -29.37 13.59
CA THR A 38 -20.70 -30.60 13.48
C THR A 38 -21.57 -31.74 12.93
N ALA A 39 -21.17 -32.36 11.82
CA ALA A 39 -21.67 -33.66 11.40
C ALA A 39 -20.53 -34.69 11.49
N THR A 40 -20.66 -35.59 12.47
CA THR A 40 -19.75 -36.73 12.68
C THR A 40 -20.41 -38.00 12.14
N VAL A 41 -19.74 -38.71 11.22
CA VAL A 41 -19.95 -40.15 11.01
C VAL A 41 -18.57 -40.82 10.91
N ALA A 42 -18.41 -41.87 11.71
CA ALA A 42 -17.19 -42.64 11.95
C ALA A 42 -16.86 -43.64 10.79
N PRO A 43 -15.67 -44.27 10.79
CA PRO A 43 -15.02 -44.81 9.60
C PRO A 43 -15.30 -46.30 9.37
N VAL A 44 -15.18 -46.76 8.12
CA VAL A 44 -15.07 -48.18 7.76
C VAL A 44 -13.71 -48.43 7.12
N ALA A 45 -12.94 -49.28 7.77
CA ALA A 45 -11.68 -49.82 7.30
C ALA A 45 -11.90 -51.10 6.48
N THR A 46 -11.15 -51.27 5.41
CA THR A 46 -10.86 -52.60 4.85
C THR A 46 -9.40 -52.64 4.39
N ASP A 47 -8.63 -53.51 5.03
CA ASP A 47 -7.25 -53.88 4.73
C ASP A 47 -7.10 -54.57 3.35
N PRO A 48 -5.87 -54.62 2.79
CA PRO A 48 -5.58 -55.13 1.45
C PRO A 48 -5.25 -56.64 1.46
N PRO A 49 -5.33 -57.34 0.32
CA PRO A 49 -4.65 -58.61 0.13
C PRO A 49 -3.33 -58.44 -0.65
N ALA A 50 -2.30 -59.16 -0.21
CA ALA A 50 -1.09 -59.50 -0.97
C ALA A 50 -1.04 -61.04 -1.13
N PRO A 51 0.00 -61.62 -1.77
CA PRO A 51 0.31 -61.66 -3.20
C PRO A 51 0.33 -63.12 -3.73
N THR A 52 0.26 -63.36 -5.05
CA THR A 52 0.75 -64.62 -5.65
C THR A 52 1.10 -64.47 -7.15
N ASP A 53 2.38 -64.71 -7.43
CA ASP A 53 3.00 -65.53 -8.49
C ASP A 53 2.74 -65.30 -9.99
N THR A 54 3.81 -64.90 -10.67
CA THR A 54 4.11 -65.07 -12.11
C THR A 54 4.36 -66.56 -12.45
N PRO A 55 4.23 -67.02 -13.73
CA PRO A 55 5.37 -66.90 -14.67
C PRO A 55 5.03 -66.72 -16.18
N SER A 56 5.99 -66.09 -16.89
CA SER A 56 6.49 -66.30 -18.27
C SER A 56 5.54 -66.45 -19.47
N ALA A 57 5.72 -65.60 -20.50
CA ALA A 57 6.66 -65.83 -21.63
C ALA A 57 6.34 -64.92 -22.83
N ASP A 58 7.39 -64.26 -23.35
CA ASP A 58 7.72 -63.98 -24.75
C ASP A 58 6.61 -63.73 -25.80
N SER A 59 6.61 -62.54 -26.41
CA SER A 59 7.03 -62.41 -27.82
C SER A 59 7.06 -60.95 -28.30
N ASN A 60 8.24 -60.59 -28.78
CA ASN A 60 8.66 -59.46 -29.59
C ASN A 60 7.68 -59.07 -30.73
N ALA A 61 7.32 -57.78 -30.85
CA ALA A 61 7.00 -57.16 -32.13
C ALA A 61 6.98 -55.62 -31.99
N ALA A 62 7.98 -54.98 -32.60
CA ALA A 62 8.01 -53.55 -32.83
C ALA A 62 6.76 -53.10 -33.62
N ALA A 63 6.00 -52.18 -33.04
CA ALA A 63 5.02 -51.39 -33.74
C ALA A 63 5.09 -49.96 -33.20
N SER A 64 5.41 -49.03 -34.10
CA SER A 64 5.38 -47.60 -33.92
C SER A 64 4.05 -47.15 -33.29
N THR A 65 4.12 -46.52 -32.14
CA THR A 65 3.09 -45.58 -31.69
C THR A 65 3.71 -44.19 -31.75
N GLN A 66 3.26 -43.42 -32.73
CA GLN A 66 3.31 -41.97 -32.67
C GLN A 66 2.70 -41.57 -31.32
N GLU A 67 3.53 -41.05 -30.43
CA GLU A 67 3.02 -40.20 -29.36
C GLU A 67 2.46 -38.95 -30.02
N ASP A 68 1.17 -38.71 -29.80
CA ASP A 68 0.48 -37.47 -30.11
C ASP A 68 1.25 -36.30 -29.46
N THR A 69 2.16 -35.69 -30.20
CA THR A 69 2.73 -34.39 -29.88
C THR A 69 1.71 -33.31 -30.27
N ASN A 70 0.59 -33.27 -29.56
CA ASN A 70 -0.25 -32.08 -29.45
C ASN A 70 -0.23 -31.61 -27.99
N ALA A 71 0.99 -31.47 -27.44
CA ALA A 71 1.22 -30.38 -26.50
C ALA A 71 1.21 -29.11 -27.36
N GLU A 72 0.07 -28.43 -27.36
CA GLU A 72 -0.10 -27.09 -27.93
C GLU A 72 1.02 -26.20 -27.38
N ALA A 73 2.07 -26.00 -28.18
CA ALA A 73 3.07 -25.00 -27.90
C ALA A 73 2.31 -23.68 -27.81
N ALA A 74 2.16 -23.14 -26.61
CA ALA A 74 1.68 -21.79 -26.40
C ALA A 74 2.49 -20.91 -27.35
N GLN A 75 1.84 -20.34 -28.37
CA GLN A 75 2.54 -19.49 -29.32
C GLN A 75 3.18 -18.37 -28.53
N ALA A 76 4.52 -18.32 -28.55
CA ALA A 76 5.24 -17.21 -27.99
C ALA A 76 4.77 -15.94 -28.74
N VAL A 77 4.23 -14.99 -28.00
CA VAL A 77 3.64 -13.75 -28.52
C VAL A 77 4.49 -12.55 -28.15
N SER A 78 4.47 -11.52 -28.99
CA SER A 78 5.15 -10.26 -28.70
C SER A 78 4.45 -9.49 -27.58
N LEU A 79 5.15 -8.54 -26.97
CA LEU A 79 4.58 -7.67 -25.92
C LEU A 79 3.30 -6.97 -26.42
N MET A 80 3.34 -6.33 -27.60
CA MET A 80 2.14 -5.68 -28.16
C MET A 80 0.97 -6.64 -28.37
N ALA A 81 1.23 -7.88 -28.81
CA ALA A 81 0.18 -8.88 -28.98
C ALA A 81 -0.38 -9.38 -27.63
N MET A 82 0.42 -9.38 -26.56
CA MET A 82 -0.05 -9.65 -25.20
C MET A 82 -0.97 -8.53 -24.72
N LEU A 83 -0.56 -7.26 -24.88
CA LEU A 83 -1.36 -6.10 -24.46
C LEU A 83 -2.70 -6.05 -25.18
N GLN A 84 -2.72 -6.29 -26.50
CA GLN A 84 -3.95 -6.31 -27.31
C GLN A 84 -4.94 -7.42 -26.92
N ARG A 85 -4.50 -8.44 -26.18
CA ARG A 85 -5.34 -9.55 -25.70
C ARG A 85 -5.79 -9.38 -24.25
N ALA A 86 -5.17 -8.45 -23.52
CA ALA A 86 -5.48 -8.20 -22.12
C ALA A 86 -6.65 -7.21 -22.04
N GLU A 87 -7.70 -7.59 -21.32
CA GLU A 87 -8.79 -6.68 -20.99
C GLU A 87 -8.29 -5.62 -19.99
N GLY A 88 -8.70 -4.37 -20.17
CA GLY A 88 -8.35 -3.27 -19.26
C GLY A 88 -7.01 -2.59 -19.52
N LEU A 89 -6.32 -2.91 -20.63
CA LEU A 89 -5.09 -2.26 -21.11
C LEU A 89 -5.29 -1.51 -22.44
N GLU A 90 -6.53 -1.32 -22.89
CA GLU A 90 -6.86 -0.73 -24.19
C GLU A 90 -6.32 0.71 -24.33
N ASP A 91 -6.35 1.51 -23.26
CA ASP A 91 -5.80 2.87 -23.27
C ASP A 91 -4.28 2.86 -23.42
N PHE A 92 -3.59 1.94 -22.71
CA PHE A 92 -2.15 1.78 -22.86
C PHE A 92 -1.77 1.40 -24.29
N VAL A 93 -2.52 0.48 -24.92
CA VAL A 93 -2.32 0.12 -26.34
C VAL A 93 -2.50 1.33 -27.25
N SER A 94 -3.59 2.09 -27.07
CA SER A 94 -3.87 3.30 -27.86
C SER A 94 -2.77 4.35 -27.73
N TYR A 95 -2.27 4.59 -26.52
CA TYR A 95 -1.19 5.54 -26.29
C TYR A 95 0.17 5.01 -26.76
N ALA A 96 0.42 3.70 -26.69
CA ALA A 96 1.61 3.09 -27.27
C ALA A 96 1.66 3.25 -28.80
N GLU A 97 0.53 3.09 -29.49
CA GLU A 97 0.42 3.30 -30.94
C GLU A 97 0.59 4.78 -31.32
N SER A 98 -0.09 5.68 -30.61
CA SER A 98 -0.05 7.12 -30.95
C SER A 98 1.28 7.81 -30.61
N SER A 99 2.04 7.29 -29.63
CA SER A 99 3.33 7.85 -29.19
C SER A 99 4.54 7.36 -30.00
N GLY A 100 4.37 6.34 -30.84
CA GLY A 100 5.49 5.69 -31.54
C GLY A 100 6.15 4.55 -30.74
N LEU A 101 5.67 4.26 -29.53
CA LEU A 101 6.20 3.17 -28.68
C LEU A 101 5.98 1.80 -29.34
N ALA A 102 4.81 1.58 -29.95
CA ALA A 102 4.47 0.33 -30.61
C ALA A 102 5.42 0.02 -31.78
N GLU A 103 5.92 1.05 -32.48
CA GLU A 103 6.92 0.94 -33.53
C GLU A 103 8.31 0.61 -32.98
N LYS A 104 8.70 1.22 -31.84
CA LYS A 104 9.98 0.90 -31.16
C LYS A 104 10.04 -0.60 -30.82
N LEU A 105 8.95 -1.16 -30.32
CA LEU A 105 8.85 -2.57 -29.92
C LEU A 105 8.91 -3.59 -31.08
N GLN A 106 9.00 -3.15 -32.35
CA GLN A 106 9.05 -4.02 -33.52
C GLN A 106 10.47 -4.38 -33.98
N ASP A 107 11.50 -3.82 -33.37
CA ASP A 107 12.88 -4.18 -33.70
C ASP A 107 13.31 -5.53 -33.10
N ASP A 108 14.57 -5.91 -33.33
CA ASP A 108 15.13 -7.18 -32.83
C ASP A 108 15.62 -7.09 -31.37
N ALA A 109 15.47 -5.94 -30.70
CA ALA A 109 15.90 -5.75 -29.32
C ALA A 109 14.92 -6.39 -28.32
N LEU A 110 15.40 -6.60 -27.10
CA LEU A 110 14.57 -7.02 -25.98
C LEU A 110 14.19 -5.82 -25.14
N TYR A 111 12.99 -5.84 -24.57
CA TYR A 111 12.48 -4.74 -23.76
C TYR A 111 11.88 -5.20 -22.44
N THR A 112 11.85 -4.29 -21.48
CA THR A 112 11.03 -4.40 -20.28
C THR A 112 10.02 -3.26 -20.35
N LEU A 113 8.75 -3.62 -20.35
CA LEU A 113 7.65 -2.67 -20.49
C LEU A 113 6.83 -2.64 -19.21
N PHE A 114 6.80 -1.48 -18.56
CA PHE A 114 5.92 -1.22 -17.45
C PHE A 114 4.58 -0.75 -18.00
N VAL A 115 3.49 -1.44 -17.69
CA VAL A 115 2.14 -1.10 -18.21
C VAL A 115 1.20 -0.78 -17.09
N THR A 116 0.15 -0.03 -17.38
CA THR A 116 -0.86 0.38 -16.41
C THR A 116 -2.27 0.10 -16.91
N PRO A 117 -3.23 -0.17 -16.01
CA PRO A 117 -4.64 -0.35 -16.37
C PRO A 117 -5.27 0.98 -16.83
N ASN A 118 -6.38 0.90 -17.57
CA ASN A 118 -7.15 2.09 -18.03
C ASN A 118 -7.48 3.06 -16.88
N ALA A 119 -7.75 2.55 -15.68
CA ALA A 119 -8.02 3.36 -14.48
C ALA A 119 -6.89 4.36 -14.13
N ALA A 120 -5.63 4.01 -14.46
CA ALA A 120 -4.49 4.90 -14.27
C ALA A 120 -4.54 6.10 -15.24
N PHE A 121 -5.02 5.89 -16.46
CA PHE A 121 -5.23 6.96 -17.43
C PHE A 121 -6.47 7.81 -17.07
N ASP A 122 -7.57 7.19 -16.64
CA ASP A 122 -8.78 7.90 -16.23
C ASP A 122 -8.55 8.91 -15.09
N SER A 123 -7.54 8.63 -14.27
CA SER A 123 -7.12 9.48 -13.15
C SER A 123 -6.30 10.70 -13.57
N LEU A 124 -5.81 10.76 -14.82
CA LEU A 124 -5.07 11.92 -15.33
C LEU A 124 -5.98 13.11 -15.63
N PRO A 125 -5.52 14.35 -15.36
CA PRO A 125 -6.19 15.56 -15.79
C PRO A 125 -6.41 15.54 -17.30
N GLU A 126 -7.56 16.02 -17.75
CA GLU A 126 -7.94 16.02 -19.17
C GLU A 126 -6.91 16.74 -20.04
N GLN A 127 -6.28 17.79 -19.51
CA GLN A 127 -5.22 18.54 -20.19
C GLN A 127 -4.00 17.68 -20.48
N VAL A 128 -3.64 16.76 -19.57
CA VAL A 128 -2.51 15.83 -19.75
C VAL A 128 -2.88 14.77 -20.78
N ARG A 129 -4.08 14.18 -20.68
CA ARG A 129 -4.54 13.15 -21.62
C ARG A 129 -4.65 13.63 -23.07
N ASN A 130 -4.92 14.91 -23.26
CA ASN A 130 -5.06 15.55 -24.56
C ASN A 130 -3.76 16.17 -25.09
N ASP A 131 -2.67 16.15 -24.32
CA ASP A 131 -1.35 16.61 -24.74
C ASP A 131 -0.54 15.44 -25.30
N ALA A 132 -0.50 15.33 -26.63
CA ALA A 132 0.17 14.23 -27.32
C ALA A 132 1.69 14.19 -27.08
N ASP A 133 2.33 15.36 -26.98
CA ASP A 133 3.78 15.44 -26.77
C ASP A 133 4.15 15.04 -25.34
N LEU A 134 3.34 15.45 -24.36
CA LEU A 134 3.50 15.04 -22.98
C LEU A 134 3.19 13.55 -22.81
N MET A 135 2.15 13.05 -23.45
CA MET A 135 1.80 11.63 -23.37
C MET A 135 2.89 10.75 -23.99
N ALA A 136 3.50 11.16 -25.11
CA ALA A 136 4.64 10.45 -25.65
C ALA A 136 5.83 10.39 -24.67
N GLN A 137 6.10 11.47 -23.93
CA GLN A 137 7.10 11.47 -22.86
C GLN A 137 6.72 10.54 -21.71
N ILE A 138 5.44 10.51 -21.30
CA ILE A 138 4.93 9.56 -20.30
C ILE A 138 5.16 8.12 -20.79
N MET A 139 4.84 7.80 -22.05
CA MET A 139 5.05 6.44 -22.58
C MET A 139 6.54 6.05 -22.62
N ASP A 140 7.44 6.99 -22.86
CA ASP A 140 8.89 6.74 -22.81
C ASP A 140 9.39 6.45 -21.39
N GLU A 141 8.73 6.95 -20.34
CA GLU A 141 9.08 6.58 -18.95
C GLU A 141 8.87 5.09 -18.64
N HIS A 142 8.02 4.42 -19.42
CA HIS A 142 7.57 3.05 -19.20
C HIS A 142 8.39 1.99 -19.93
N LEU A 143 9.37 2.38 -20.75
CA LEU A 143 10.16 1.46 -21.57
C LEU A 143 11.62 1.43 -21.14
N VAL A 144 12.12 0.22 -20.90
CA VAL A 144 13.53 -0.06 -20.62
C VAL A 144 14.09 -0.99 -21.70
N GLU A 145 15.28 -0.69 -22.21
CA GLU A 145 16.02 -1.60 -23.09
C GLU A 145 16.62 -2.77 -22.29
N GLY A 146 16.37 -4.00 -22.74
CA GLY A 146 16.71 -5.25 -22.06
C GLY A 146 15.48 -5.94 -21.47
N ALA A 147 15.53 -7.27 -21.38
CA ALA A 147 14.49 -8.06 -20.72
C ALA A 147 14.90 -8.36 -19.28
N PHE A 148 14.23 -7.71 -18.31
CA PHE A 148 14.53 -7.83 -16.90
C PHE A 148 13.31 -8.30 -16.13
N LEU A 149 13.51 -9.34 -15.31
CA LEU A 149 12.57 -9.74 -14.27
C LEU A 149 12.64 -8.75 -13.10
N ILE A 150 11.56 -8.64 -12.31
CA ILE A 150 11.53 -7.73 -11.16
C ILE A 150 12.68 -8.03 -10.19
N GLN A 151 12.99 -9.31 -9.96
CA GLN A 151 14.06 -9.69 -9.05
C GLN A 151 15.45 -9.24 -9.54
N GLU A 152 15.68 -9.21 -10.85
CA GLU A 152 16.94 -8.71 -11.44
C GLU A 152 17.07 -7.20 -11.27
N LEU A 153 15.96 -6.45 -11.44
CA LEU A 153 15.94 -5.01 -11.22
C LEU A 153 16.19 -4.65 -9.74
N ILE A 154 15.64 -5.43 -8.81
CA ILE A 154 15.89 -5.28 -7.38
C ILE A 154 17.38 -5.50 -7.07
N GLU A 155 17.99 -6.55 -7.63
CA GLU A 155 19.40 -6.87 -7.41
C GLU A 155 20.35 -5.83 -8.02
N ALA A 156 19.95 -5.24 -9.15
CA ALA A 156 20.68 -4.15 -9.78
C ALA A 156 20.57 -2.81 -9.02
N GLY A 157 19.54 -2.64 -8.18
CA GLY A 157 19.23 -1.38 -7.52
C GLY A 157 18.60 -0.33 -8.44
N GLY A 158 18.15 -0.74 -9.63
CA GLY A 158 17.53 0.08 -10.65
C GLY A 158 18.20 0.02 -12.03
N THR A 159 17.59 0.67 -13.02
CA THR A 159 18.07 0.75 -14.41
C THR A 159 17.55 2.01 -15.11
N PRO A 160 18.30 2.65 -16.02
CA PRO A 160 17.75 3.74 -16.82
C PRO A 160 16.65 3.25 -17.78
N ASN A 161 15.65 4.08 -18.03
CA ASN A 161 14.66 3.91 -19.09
C ASN A 161 15.03 4.69 -20.36
N VAL A 162 14.22 4.57 -21.42
CA VAL A 162 14.47 5.27 -22.69
C VAL A 162 14.27 6.79 -22.60
N ALA A 163 13.52 7.27 -21.59
CA ALA A 163 13.42 8.70 -21.28
C ALA A 163 14.70 9.26 -20.62
N GLY A 164 15.63 8.40 -20.20
CA GLY A 164 16.88 8.78 -19.55
C GLY A 164 16.73 9.06 -18.04
N THR A 165 15.63 8.62 -17.43
CA THR A 165 15.41 8.62 -15.99
C THR A 165 15.63 7.22 -15.43
N ASP A 166 15.78 7.10 -14.10
CA ASP A 166 16.02 5.81 -13.47
C ASP A 166 14.71 5.14 -13.02
N ILE A 167 14.59 3.85 -13.34
CA ILE A 167 13.64 2.92 -12.76
C ILE A 167 14.23 2.37 -11.46
N VAL A 168 13.61 2.69 -10.33
CA VAL A 168 14.00 2.24 -9.00
C VAL A 168 12.95 1.25 -8.49
N VAL A 169 13.39 0.04 -8.18
CA VAL A 169 12.52 -1.02 -7.66
C VAL A 169 12.77 -1.21 -6.16
N MET A 170 11.69 -1.15 -5.36
CA MET A 170 11.75 -1.40 -3.93
C MET A 170 11.00 -2.68 -3.57
N ARG A 171 11.58 -3.49 -2.69
CA ARG A 171 10.97 -4.73 -2.19
C ARG A 171 10.05 -4.42 -1.00
N GLY A 172 8.88 -5.04 -0.98
CA GLY A 172 7.92 -5.09 0.13
C GLY A 172 7.60 -6.52 0.59
N GLY A 173 6.83 -6.66 1.67
CA GLY A 173 6.39 -7.94 2.22
C GLY A 173 5.28 -8.62 1.40
N THR A 174 4.40 -7.83 0.78
CA THR A 174 3.25 -8.27 -0.03
C THR A 174 3.37 -7.92 -1.52
N GLY A 175 4.52 -7.39 -1.96
CA GLY A 175 4.74 -6.91 -3.32
C GLY A 175 6.01 -6.06 -3.43
N GLY A 176 6.13 -5.25 -4.47
CA GLY A 176 7.19 -4.26 -4.62
C GLY A 176 6.69 -3.04 -5.38
N THR A 177 7.49 -1.97 -5.42
CA THR A 177 7.16 -0.75 -6.16
C THR A 177 8.18 -0.43 -7.22
N VAL A 178 7.74 0.19 -8.31
CA VAL A 178 8.57 0.81 -9.35
C VAL A 178 8.34 2.32 -9.30
N ASN A 179 9.36 3.09 -8.94
CA ASN A 179 9.27 4.56 -8.79
C ASN A 179 8.08 5.03 -7.93
N GLY A 180 7.73 4.25 -6.91
CA GLY A 180 6.62 4.53 -6.01
C GLY A 180 5.25 3.99 -6.47
N SER A 181 5.12 3.53 -7.72
CA SER A 181 3.93 2.81 -8.20
C SER A 181 4.00 1.34 -7.82
N ASN A 182 2.89 0.74 -7.41
CA ASN A 182 2.87 -0.63 -6.94
C ASN A 182 2.81 -1.62 -8.09
N ILE A 183 3.50 -2.75 -7.94
CA ILE A 183 3.51 -3.84 -8.92
C ILE A 183 2.28 -4.71 -8.70
N LEU A 184 1.39 -4.76 -9.69
CA LEU A 184 0.14 -5.55 -9.67
C LEU A 184 0.35 -6.96 -10.19
N GLY A 185 1.28 -7.08 -11.13
CA GLY A 185 1.70 -8.33 -11.72
C GLY A 185 3.05 -8.14 -12.38
N ALA A 186 3.86 -9.19 -12.42
CA ALA A 186 5.23 -9.09 -12.89
C ALA A 186 5.61 -10.31 -13.73
N ASP A 187 6.72 -10.15 -14.45
CA ASP A 187 7.43 -11.23 -15.11
C ASP A 187 6.62 -11.92 -16.22
N PHE A 188 5.73 -11.18 -16.91
CA PHE A 188 5.00 -11.68 -18.05
C PHE A 188 5.89 -11.70 -19.29
N ALA A 189 6.46 -12.87 -19.60
CA ALA A 189 7.39 -13.03 -20.71
C ALA A 189 6.71 -13.06 -22.09
N GLY A 190 7.24 -12.29 -23.03
CA GLY A 190 6.91 -12.31 -24.45
C GLY A 190 8.14 -12.59 -25.32
N THR A 191 7.96 -12.66 -26.64
CA THR A 191 9.05 -12.99 -27.58
C THR A 191 10.14 -11.93 -27.67
N ASN A 192 9.79 -10.68 -27.38
CA ASN A 192 10.66 -9.51 -27.47
C ASN A 192 10.81 -8.79 -26.11
N GLY A 193 10.55 -9.47 -24.98
CA GLY A 193 10.76 -8.85 -23.68
C GLY A 193 9.93 -9.39 -22.51
N VAL A 194 9.72 -8.53 -21.50
CA VAL A 194 8.94 -8.79 -20.29
C VAL A 194 8.00 -7.62 -20.02
N ILE A 195 6.76 -7.92 -19.59
CA ILE A 195 5.81 -6.93 -19.08
C ILE A 195 5.72 -7.02 -17.56
N HIS A 196 5.69 -5.85 -16.91
CA HIS A 196 5.29 -5.66 -15.51
C HIS A 196 4.10 -4.71 -15.47
N VAL A 197 3.08 -5.03 -14.68
CA VAL A 197 1.86 -4.24 -14.53
C VAL A 197 1.97 -3.40 -13.26
N LEU A 198 1.75 -2.10 -13.38
CA LEU A 198 1.76 -1.10 -12.32
C LEU A 198 0.36 -0.51 -12.13
N ASP A 199 0.05 0.03 -10.95
CA ASP A 199 -1.22 0.72 -10.70
C ASP A 199 -1.28 2.16 -11.22
N THR A 200 -0.15 2.85 -11.31
CA THR A 200 -0.08 4.26 -11.68
C THR A 200 0.94 4.50 -12.77
N LEU A 201 0.70 5.54 -13.57
CA LEU A 201 1.62 5.94 -14.63
C LEU A 201 2.92 6.48 -14.05
N LEU A 202 4.04 6.04 -14.61
CA LEU A 202 5.34 6.66 -14.40
C LEU A 202 5.34 8.03 -15.07
N LEU A 203 5.43 9.09 -14.27
CA LEU A 203 5.40 10.47 -14.76
C LEU A 203 6.82 11.01 -14.99
N PRO A 204 7.05 11.77 -16.07
CA PRO A 204 8.30 12.47 -16.29
C PRO A 204 8.65 13.40 -15.13
N PRO A 205 9.79 13.22 -14.44
CA PRO A 205 10.16 14.02 -13.27
C PRO A 205 10.21 15.53 -13.54
N ALA A 206 10.57 15.93 -14.76
CA ALA A 206 10.65 17.35 -15.14
C ALA A 206 9.26 18.01 -15.26
N GLN A 207 8.22 17.25 -15.62
CA GLN A 207 6.85 17.73 -15.81
C GLN A 207 5.95 17.40 -14.62
N GLN A 208 6.41 16.56 -13.69
CA GLN A 208 5.59 16.09 -12.57
C GLN A 208 4.97 17.25 -11.77
N ALA A 209 5.72 18.30 -11.47
CA ALA A 209 5.19 19.45 -10.73
C ALA A 209 4.09 20.20 -11.51
N GLU A 210 4.23 20.33 -12.82
CA GLU A 210 3.24 20.99 -13.69
C GLU A 210 1.97 20.14 -13.83
N ILE A 211 2.13 18.83 -14.01
CA ILE A 211 1.02 17.86 -14.03
C ILE A 211 0.26 17.90 -12.70
N MET A 212 0.97 17.90 -11.57
CA MET A 212 0.36 17.93 -10.25
C MET A 212 -0.41 19.23 -9.98
N ALA A 213 0.00 20.35 -10.59
CA ALA A 213 -0.69 21.62 -10.48
C ALA A 213 -2.05 21.67 -11.23
N LEU A 214 -2.34 20.68 -12.08
CA LEU A 214 -3.61 20.57 -12.80
C LEU A 214 -4.70 19.86 -11.99
N TYR A 215 -4.33 19.13 -10.94
CA TYR A 215 -5.29 18.54 -10.01
C TYR A 215 -5.93 19.62 -9.11
N PRO A 216 -7.14 19.38 -8.60
CA PRO A 216 -7.70 20.21 -7.54
C PRO A 216 -6.67 20.38 -6.41
N SER A 217 -6.47 21.63 -5.97
CA SER A 217 -5.55 21.97 -4.89
C SER A 217 -6.17 23.01 -3.95
N VAL A 218 -5.84 22.88 -2.67
CA VAL A 218 -6.20 23.81 -1.62
C VAL A 218 -5.04 24.75 -1.36
N ALA A 219 -5.33 26.04 -1.22
CA ALA A 219 -4.30 27.04 -0.97
C ALA A 219 -3.52 26.74 0.33
N GLY A 220 -2.20 26.58 0.20
CA GLY A 220 -1.29 26.30 1.32
C GLY A 220 -1.00 24.83 1.56
N GLU A 221 -1.61 23.92 0.78
CA GLU A 221 -1.22 22.52 0.80
C GLU A 221 0.17 22.31 0.15
N VAL A 222 0.79 21.18 0.49
CA VAL A 222 2.00 20.67 -0.15
C VAL A 222 1.72 19.27 -0.67
N THR A 223 2.16 18.98 -1.90
CA THR A 223 2.13 17.63 -2.47
C THR A 223 3.49 16.96 -2.28
N TYR A 224 3.50 15.76 -1.72
CA TYR A 224 4.68 14.95 -1.47
C TYR A 224 4.81 13.82 -2.50
N VAL A 225 6.05 13.43 -2.80
CA VAL A 225 6.33 12.29 -3.67
C VAL A 225 5.78 11.02 -3.02
N MET A 226 5.05 10.20 -3.79
CA MET A 226 4.50 8.94 -3.30
C MET A 226 5.63 8.00 -2.84
N GLN A 227 5.45 7.36 -1.69
CA GLN A 227 6.40 6.38 -1.15
C GLN A 227 5.91 4.92 -1.27
N GLY A 228 4.95 4.65 -2.16
CA GLY A 228 4.28 3.35 -2.31
C GLY A 228 3.11 3.16 -1.35
N ASN A 229 2.40 2.03 -1.48
CA ASN A 229 1.32 1.60 -0.57
C ASN A 229 1.54 0.21 0.04
N ILE A 230 2.77 -0.30 0.02
CA ILE A 230 3.10 -1.65 0.48
C ILE A 230 2.54 -1.92 1.89
N HIS A 231 1.78 -3.00 2.04
CA HIS A 231 1.37 -3.47 3.36
C HIS A 231 2.53 -4.20 4.07
N ILE A 232 2.80 -3.81 5.31
CA ILE A 232 3.77 -4.43 6.23
C ILE A 232 3.04 -5.10 7.40
N GLU A 233 3.71 -6.02 8.11
CA GLU A 233 3.06 -6.75 9.19
C GLU A 233 2.74 -5.82 10.37
N GLN A 234 1.65 -6.11 11.08
CA GLN A 234 1.24 -5.34 12.25
C GLN A 234 2.38 -5.31 13.31
N GLY A 235 2.81 -4.10 13.68
CA GLY A 235 3.87 -3.88 14.65
C GLY A 235 5.28 -3.76 14.05
N GLU A 236 5.44 -3.97 12.73
CA GLU A 236 6.68 -3.63 12.04
C GLU A 236 6.85 -2.11 11.93
N THR A 237 8.11 -1.66 11.84
CA THR A 237 8.43 -0.27 11.49
C THR A 237 8.56 -0.15 9.98
N SER A 238 8.13 0.98 9.43
CA SER A 238 8.34 1.25 8.01
C SER A 238 9.80 1.02 7.57
N PRO A 239 10.05 0.28 6.47
CA PRO A 239 11.39 0.06 5.93
C PRO A 239 12.02 1.32 5.31
N VAL A 240 11.24 2.40 5.16
CA VAL A 240 11.68 3.70 4.64
C VAL A 240 11.34 4.80 5.63
N ALA A 241 12.13 5.88 5.63
CA ALA A 241 11.74 7.09 6.34
C ALA A 241 10.63 7.79 5.56
N TYR A 242 9.53 8.15 6.22
CA TYR A 242 8.49 8.96 5.60
C TYR A 242 9.02 10.35 5.22
N ASN A 243 8.61 10.86 4.08
CA ASN A 243 9.10 12.12 3.51
C ASN A 243 8.27 13.34 3.95
N SER A 244 7.23 13.14 4.75
CA SER A 244 6.37 14.18 5.32
C SER A 244 6.07 13.94 6.80
N THR A 245 5.74 15.01 7.52
CA THR A 245 5.25 14.95 8.92
C THR A 245 3.95 15.75 9.03
N PRO A 246 2.79 15.13 9.30
CA PRO A 246 2.56 13.68 9.36
C PRO A 246 2.81 12.97 8.00
N PRO A 247 3.03 11.64 7.98
CA PRO A 247 3.17 10.87 6.74
C PRO A 247 1.93 10.97 5.86
N THR A 248 2.16 11.07 4.54
CA THR A 248 1.10 11.22 3.51
C THR A 248 0.97 9.99 2.60
N SER A 249 1.95 9.08 2.63
CA SER A 249 1.96 7.81 1.89
C SER A 249 3.11 6.93 2.43
N GLY A 250 3.22 5.71 1.92
CA GLY A 250 4.33 4.81 2.20
C GLY A 250 3.89 3.49 2.82
N PRO A 251 4.85 2.63 3.23
CA PRO A 251 4.54 1.33 3.81
C PRO A 251 3.73 1.45 5.10
N HIS A 252 2.71 0.61 5.27
CA HIS A 252 1.73 0.75 6.36
C HIS A 252 1.01 -0.58 6.68
N TYR A 253 0.25 -0.66 7.77
CA TYR A 253 -0.42 -1.89 8.21
C TYR A 253 -1.69 -2.17 7.40
N PRO A 254 -2.11 -3.43 7.20
CA PRO A 254 -3.24 -3.80 6.34
C PRO A 254 -4.63 -3.52 6.93
N ASN A 255 -4.73 -2.89 8.10
CA ASN A 255 -6.02 -2.53 8.70
C ASN A 255 -6.15 -1.01 8.77
N ILE A 256 -7.36 -0.50 8.64
CA ILE A 256 -7.69 0.89 8.93
C ILE A 256 -8.18 1.06 10.37
N VAL A 257 -8.13 2.28 10.90
CA VAL A 257 -8.90 2.65 12.10
C VAL A 257 -10.29 3.14 11.72
N ALA A 258 -11.23 3.11 12.68
CA ALA A 258 -12.58 3.63 12.43
C ALA A 258 -12.58 5.15 12.17
N TRP A 259 -13.49 5.61 11.31
CA TRP A 259 -13.73 7.03 11.02
C TRP A 259 -14.42 7.71 12.20
N GLN A 260 -13.62 8.25 13.13
CA GLN A 260 -14.12 8.91 14.33
C GLN A 260 -13.09 9.91 14.88
N VAL A 261 -13.44 10.54 16.00
CA VAL A 261 -12.54 11.38 16.79
C VAL A 261 -11.83 10.53 17.84
N TYR A 262 -10.51 10.67 17.91
CA TYR A 262 -9.65 9.97 18.87
C TYR A 262 -8.99 10.94 19.84
N GLU A 263 -8.86 10.53 21.10
CA GLU A 263 -8.11 11.26 22.14
C GLU A 263 -6.68 10.73 22.31
N GLU A 264 -6.42 9.51 21.84
CA GLU A 264 -5.13 8.81 21.94
C GLU A 264 -4.53 8.57 20.55
N PRO A 265 -3.20 8.62 20.40
CA PRO A 265 -2.55 8.46 19.11
C PRO A 265 -2.51 6.99 18.65
N PHE A 266 -2.31 6.81 17.35
CA PHE A 266 -1.92 5.55 16.74
C PHE A 266 -0.54 5.69 16.10
N ALA A 267 0.12 4.54 15.87
CA ALA A 267 1.29 4.51 15.00
C ALA A 267 0.92 5.04 13.60
N TYR A 268 1.83 5.77 12.94
CA TYR A 268 1.54 6.29 11.60
C TYR A 268 1.30 5.17 10.59
N GLU A 269 2.01 4.04 10.72
CA GLU A 269 1.78 2.84 9.93
C GLU A 269 0.32 2.37 10.02
N GLN A 270 -0.38 2.60 11.13
CA GLN A 270 -1.79 2.24 11.29
C GLN A 270 -2.74 3.26 10.63
N LEU A 271 -2.32 4.52 10.51
CA LEU A 271 -3.13 5.63 10.01
C LEU A 271 -2.97 5.85 8.50
N ILE A 272 -1.82 5.53 7.92
CA ILE A 272 -1.60 5.71 6.48
C ILE A 272 -2.58 4.87 5.65
N HIS A 273 -3.02 3.70 6.13
CA HIS A 273 -4.04 2.91 5.42
C HIS A 273 -5.34 3.70 5.25
N ASN A 274 -5.80 4.44 6.27
CA ASN A 274 -6.96 5.31 6.12
C ASN A 274 -6.76 6.33 4.97
N LEU A 275 -5.54 6.83 4.75
CA LEU A 275 -5.27 7.70 3.60
C LEU A 275 -5.34 6.93 2.27
N GLU A 276 -4.97 5.65 2.27
CA GLU A 276 -5.05 4.76 1.10
C GLU A 276 -6.50 4.50 0.66
N ASP A 277 -7.41 4.02 1.52
CA ASP A 277 -8.86 3.96 1.23
C ASP A 277 -9.57 5.28 1.49
N SER A 278 -9.11 6.28 0.73
CA SER A 278 -9.88 7.49 0.42
C SER A 278 -10.14 8.43 1.59
N GLY A 279 -9.40 8.27 2.68
CA GLY A 279 -9.63 9.03 3.90
C GLY A 279 -8.90 10.35 3.96
N VAL A 280 -9.46 11.24 4.78
CA VAL A 280 -8.82 12.46 5.24
C VAL A 280 -8.62 12.38 6.75
N LEU A 281 -7.36 12.48 7.17
CA LEU A 281 -6.98 12.52 8.58
C LEU A 281 -6.69 13.96 9.00
N ILE A 282 -7.34 14.38 10.09
CA ILE A 282 -7.10 15.66 10.75
C ILE A 282 -6.25 15.38 11.99
N TYR A 283 -4.96 15.66 11.87
CA TYR A 283 -4.03 15.60 12.99
C TYR A 283 -4.07 16.87 13.81
N TYR A 284 -3.97 16.72 15.14
CA TYR A 284 -3.74 17.85 16.04
C TYR A 284 -2.54 17.62 16.96
N GLN A 285 -1.77 18.67 17.22
CA GLN A 285 -0.63 18.66 18.14
C GLN A 285 -0.73 19.84 19.07
N CYS A 286 -0.52 19.57 20.35
CA CYS A 286 -0.63 20.59 21.37
C CYS A 286 0.58 20.57 22.30
N ALA A 287 1.20 21.75 22.51
CA ALA A 287 2.33 21.90 23.42
C ALA A 287 1.94 21.67 24.90
N GLU A 288 0.67 21.91 25.22
CA GLU A 288 -0.01 21.64 26.49
C GLU A 288 -1.41 21.10 26.16
N PRO A 289 -2.13 20.45 27.08
CA PRO A 289 -3.50 20.01 26.84
C PRO A 289 -4.38 21.14 26.27
N CYS A 290 -5.02 20.89 25.12
CA CYS A 290 -5.71 21.89 24.29
C CYS A 290 -7.20 21.56 24.09
N PRO A 291 -8.00 21.42 25.17
CA PRO A 291 -9.38 20.94 25.07
C PRO A 291 -10.27 21.80 24.16
N ALA A 292 -9.97 23.09 24.01
CA ALA A 292 -10.69 23.98 23.10
C ALA A 292 -10.46 23.59 21.62
N LEU A 293 -9.21 23.34 21.22
CA LEU A 293 -8.90 22.92 19.86
C LEU A 293 -9.49 21.54 19.57
N PHE A 294 -9.33 20.60 20.50
CA PHE A 294 -9.93 19.27 20.40
C PHE A 294 -11.45 19.35 20.17
N GLN A 295 -12.16 20.17 20.95
CA GLN A 295 -13.60 20.35 20.79
C GLN A 295 -13.94 20.96 19.42
N GLN A 296 -13.20 21.98 18.96
CA GLN A 296 -13.43 22.60 17.65
C GLN A 296 -13.27 21.59 16.50
N LEU A 297 -12.22 20.76 16.53
CA LEU A 297 -11.99 19.73 15.52
C LEU A 297 -13.05 18.64 15.58
N SER A 298 -13.47 18.25 16.79
CA SER A 298 -14.55 17.28 17.00
C SER A 298 -15.86 17.77 16.41
N ASP A 299 -16.28 18.98 16.77
CA ASP A 299 -17.51 19.60 16.27
C ASP A 299 -17.49 19.77 14.74
N PHE A 300 -16.32 20.07 14.17
CA PHE A 300 -16.12 20.20 12.74
C PHE A 300 -16.21 18.86 12.00
N ALA A 301 -15.58 17.81 12.52
CA ALA A 301 -15.52 16.50 11.85
C ALA A 301 -16.81 15.69 12.03
N GLN A 302 -17.55 15.88 13.12
CA GLN A 302 -18.71 15.06 13.47
C GLN A 302 -19.78 14.98 12.36
N PRO A 303 -20.15 16.05 11.65
CA PRO A 303 -21.12 15.96 10.55
C PRO A 303 -20.65 15.07 9.38
N TYR A 304 -19.34 15.02 9.11
CA TYR A 304 -18.77 14.14 8.08
C TYR A 304 -18.85 12.68 8.53
N ILE A 305 -18.47 12.42 9.79
CA ILE A 305 -18.52 11.09 10.42
C ILE A 305 -19.96 10.56 10.48
N ASP A 306 -20.92 11.39 10.92
CA ASP A 306 -22.34 11.02 11.00
C ASP A 306 -22.95 10.72 9.62
N ALA A 307 -22.40 11.34 8.56
CA ALA A 307 -22.77 11.09 7.18
C ALA A 307 -22.07 9.85 6.58
N GLY A 308 -21.20 9.18 7.34
CA GLY A 308 -20.44 8.01 6.89
C GLY A 308 -19.28 8.34 5.95
N ARG A 309 -18.79 9.59 5.94
CA ARG A 309 -17.63 10.01 5.15
C ARG A 309 -16.32 9.57 5.81
N HIS A 310 -15.27 9.42 5.00
CA HIS A 310 -13.97 8.91 5.44
C HIS A 310 -13.12 10.02 6.08
N VAL A 311 -13.56 10.52 7.24
CA VAL A 311 -12.86 11.56 8.00
C VAL A 311 -12.60 11.10 9.43
N ALA A 312 -11.37 11.28 9.92
CA ALA A 312 -11.04 11.02 11.32
C ALA A 312 -10.18 12.15 11.91
N VAL A 313 -10.30 12.36 13.22
CA VAL A 313 -9.47 13.31 13.98
C VAL A 313 -8.58 12.51 14.93
N VAL A 314 -7.28 12.74 14.90
CA VAL A 314 -6.28 11.97 15.65
C VAL A 314 -5.21 12.89 16.24
N PRO A 315 -4.75 12.67 17.47
CA PRO A 315 -3.59 13.40 17.98
C PRO A 315 -2.31 12.94 17.27
N ASN A 316 -1.36 13.85 17.12
CA ASN A 316 -0.01 13.52 16.69
C ASN A 316 0.68 12.61 17.73
N ASP A 317 1.44 11.61 17.30
CA ASP A 317 2.26 10.77 18.18
C ASP A 317 3.70 11.29 18.27
N PRO A 318 4.07 12.07 19.31
CA PRO A 318 5.44 12.55 19.43
C PRO A 318 6.44 11.44 19.81
N SER A 319 5.95 10.27 20.22
CA SER A 319 6.77 9.15 20.68
C SER A 319 7.23 8.23 19.55
N TRP A 320 6.64 8.35 18.36
CA TRP A 320 6.99 7.53 17.20
C TRP A 320 8.47 7.67 16.83
N THR A 321 9.09 6.54 16.48
CA THR A 321 10.50 6.45 16.07
C THR A 321 10.68 5.61 14.82
N THR A 322 11.62 6.01 13.96
CA THR A 322 12.17 5.11 12.94
C THR A 322 12.95 3.96 13.60
N ALA A 323 13.26 2.91 12.83
CA ALA A 323 14.11 1.80 13.30
C ALA A 323 15.49 2.26 13.79
N ALA A 324 15.97 3.43 13.34
CA ALA A 324 17.21 4.06 13.79
C ALA A 324 17.04 4.91 15.06
N GLY A 325 15.85 4.95 15.68
CA GLY A 325 15.55 5.73 16.87
C GLY A 325 15.43 7.25 16.63
N VAL A 326 15.19 7.67 15.38
CA VAL A 326 14.96 9.09 15.05
C VAL A 326 13.48 9.39 15.20
N HIS A 327 13.15 10.55 15.79
CA HIS A 327 11.78 11.04 15.97
C HIS A 327 11.44 12.16 14.97
N PRO A 328 11.32 11.89 13.65
CA PRO A 328 11.02 12.94 12.67
C PRO A 328 9.62 13.54 12.84
N HIS A 329 8.77 12.91 13.65
CA HIS A 329 7.37 13.30 13.86
C HIS A 329 7.07 13.80 15.29
N ALA A 330 8.11 14.04 16.10
CA ALA A 330 7.97 14.64 17.43
C ALA A 330 7.29 16.02 17.39
N ASP A 331 7.51 16.76 16.31
CA ASP A 331 6.87 18.03 16.01
C ASP A 331 6.40 18.04 14.56
N MET A 332 5.09 18.13 14.34
CA MET A 332 4.51 18.28 13.01
C MET A 332 4.64 19.70 12.45
N GLY A 333 5.15 20.65 13.22
CA GLY A 333 5.46 22.01 12.78
C GLY A 333 4.25 22.93 12.66
N ALA A 334 3.07 22.48 13.07
CA ALA A 334 1.83 23.26 13.17
C ALA A 334 0.89 22.61 14.20
N PRO A 335 -0.08 23.34 14.79
CA PRO A 335 -1.08 22.77 15.69
C PRO A 335 -2.09 21.84 15.00
N ILE A 336 -2.34 22.03 13.70
CA ILE A 336 -3.28 21.22 12.91
C ILE A 336 -2.61 20.82 11.59
N ALA A 337 -2.78 19.57 11.19
CA ALA A 337 -2.44 19.09 9.86
C ALA A 337 -3.61 18.29 9.27
N VAL A 338 -4.08 18.66 8.09
CA VAL A 338 -5.08 17.92 7.33
C VAL A 338 -4.35 17.14 6.25
N VAL A 339 -4.60 15.84 6.19
CA VAL A 339 -3.78 14.90 5.43
C VAL A 339 -4.68 14.01 4.59
N ALA A 340 -4.38 13.93 3.30
CA ALA A 340 -4.89 12.91 2.37
C ALA A 340 -3.66 12.25 1.72
N TRP A 341 -3.87 11.23 0.89
CA TRP A 341 -2.77 10.59 0.17
C TRP A 341 -1.93 11.61 -0.60
N GLN A 342 -0.62 11.66 -0.34
CA GLN A 342 0.35 12.64 -0.86
C GLN A 342 0.09 14.13 -0.53
N LYS A 343 -1.02 14.48 0.13
CA LYS A 343 -1.46 15.86 0.34
C LYS A 343 -1.39 16.23 1.80
N LEU A 344 -0.75 17.36 2.11
CA LEU A 344 -0.61 17.85 3.47
C LEU A 344 -0.89 19.35 3.53
N LEU A 345 -1.89 19.73 4.30
CA LEU A 345 -2.22 21.11 4.65
C LEU A 345 -1.93 21.35 6.12
N LYS A 346 -1.00 22.25 6.43
CA LYS A 346 -0.69 22.66 7.81
C LYS A 346 -1.37 23.98 8.13
N LEU A 347 -1.96 24.08 9.32
CA LEU A 347 -2.68 25.27 9.77
C LEU A 347 -2.19 25.68 11.16
N ASP A 348 -1.83 26.96 11.30
CA ASP A 348 -1.41 27.56 12.59
C ASP A 348 -2.59 27.76 13.56
N GLU A 349 -3.81 27.80 13.02
CA GLU A 349 -5.06 27.96 13.77
C GLU A 349 -6.21 27.21 13.06
N PHE A 350 -7.32 27.00 13.76
CA PHE A 350 -8.49 26.36 13.18
C PHE A 350 -9.07 27.18 12.02
N ASP A 351 -9.14 26.57 10.83
CA ASP A 351 -9.70 27.16 9.60
C ASP A 351 -10.65 26.16 8.94
N GLY A 352 -11.90 26.15 9.41
CA GLY A 352 -12.92 25.20 8.96
C GLY A 352 -13.22 25.28 7.46
N ASP A 353 -13.10 26.46 6.85
CA ASP A 353 -13.35 26.64 5.42
C ASP A 353 -12.26 25.97 4.58
N LYS A 354 -10.98 26.13 4.94
CA LYS A 354 -9.89 25.41 4.26
C LYS A 354 -9.92 23.91 4.50
N MET A 355 -10.20 23.49 5.73
CA MET A 355 -10.33 22.08 6.06
C MET A 355 -11.46 21.44 5.24
N ALA A 356 -12.60 22.12 5.10
CA ALA A 356 -13.72 21.65 4.27
C ALA A 356 -13.32 21.58 2.80
N GLN A 357 -12.64 22.61 2.25
CA GLN A 357 -12.12 22.57 0.88
C GLN A 357 -11.18 21.38 0.64
N PHE A 358 -10.34 21.05 1.62
CA PHE A 358 -9.43 19.91 1.56
C PHE A 358 -10.17 18.57 1.59
N ILE A 359 -11.18 18.44 2.47
CA ILE A 359 -12.01 17.24 2.50
C ILE A 359 -12.73 17.05 1.16
N GLU A 360 -13.37 18.10 0.61
CA GLU A 360 -14.06 18.00 -0.68
C GLU A 360 -13.11 17.74 -1.86
N ALA A 361 -11.85 18.14 -1.77
CA ALA A 361 -10.87 17.92 -2.83
C ALA A 361 -10.34 16.48 -2.87
N TYR A 362 -10.25 15.80 -1.72
CA TYR A 362 -9.46 14.55 -1.62
C TYR A 362 -10.16 13.37 -0.96
N GLU A 363 -11.22 13.59 -0.17
CA GLU A 363 -11.98 12.47 0.38
C GLU A 363 -12.71 11.72 -0.74
N GLY A 364 -12.69 10.39 -0.70
CA GLY A 364 -13.26 9.55 -1.75
C GLY A 364 -12.30 9.16 -2.89
N ILE A 365 -11.06 9.67 -2.89
CA ILE A 365 -10.04 9.23 -3.86
C ILE A 365 -9.35 7.97 -3.32
N ASP A 366 -9.70 6.83 -3.91
CA ASP A 366 -9.17 5.52 -3.51
C ASP A 366 -7.81 5.25 -4.17
N HIS A 367 -6.83 4.92 -3.34
CA HIS A 367 -5.46 4.61 -3.76
C HIS A 367 -5.14 3.12 -3.65
N HIS A 368 -6.15 2.27 -3.39
CA HIS A 368 -6.02 0.83 -3.58
C HIS A 368 -5.80 0.49 -5.04
N VAL A 369 -4.97 -0.53 -5.24
CA VAL A 369 -5.02 -1.34 -6.43
C VAL A 369 -6.38 -2.03 -6.49
N LYS A 370 -7.18 -1.77 -7.54
CA LYS A 370 -8.45 -2.45 -7.79
C LYS A 370 -8.31 -3.64 -8.73
#